data_AF-A0A0K2YC42-F1
#
_entry.id   AF-A0A0K2YC42-F1
#
_cell.length_a   1.000
_cell.length_b   1.000
_cell.length_c   1.000
_cell.angle_alpha   90.00
_cell.angle_beta   90.00
_cell.angle_gamma   90.00
#
_symmetry.space_group_name_H-M   'P 1'
#
loop_
_entity.id
_entity.type
_entity.pdbx_description
1 polymer ?
#
loop_
_entity_poly.entity_id
_entity_poly.type
_entity_poly.pdbx_seq_one_letter_code
_entity_poly.pdbx_strand_id
1 'polypeptide(L)'
;MAELVKEFDVSENTHISGGIQRGPRRADHFTVLSNAVLNDARLSFRARGILMWLLSKPADWRTRSESLAAQSPTEGHDAVRTAMRELEEHGYLVREKVQDERGRWHTL
;
A
#
# COMPACT_ATOMS: atom_id res chain seq x y z
N MET A 1 12.30 17.46 -46.11
CA MET A 1 12.40 16.04 -46.52
C MET A 1 12.60 15.22 -45.26
N ALA A 2 11.47 14.71 -44.77
CA ALA A 2 11.31 13.61 -43.82
C ALA A 2 12.15 12.39 -44.28
N GLU A 3 12.58 11.38 -43.53
CA GLU A 3 12.36 10.87 -42.18
C GLU A 3 13.27 9.63 -42.09
N LEU A 4 13.86 9.34 -40.94
CA LEU A 4 14.25 7.95 -40.62
C LEU A 4 14.21 7.77 -39.10
N VAL A 5 13.00 7.70 -38.58
CA VAL A 5 12.74 7.08 -37.28
C VAL A 5 12.81 5.58 -37.53
N LYS A 6 13.76 4.88 -36.91
CA LYS A 6 13.76 3.42 -36.91
C LYS A 6 12.56 2.95 -36.08
N GLU A 7 11.62 2.28 -36.74
CA GLU A 7 10.59 1.50 -36.08
C GLU A 7 11.26 0.47 -35.17
N PHE A 8 11.01 0.59 -33.87
CA PHE A 8 11.31 -0.46 -32.91
C PHE A 8 10.28 -1.56 -33.12
N ASP A 9 10.72 -2.68 -33.68
CA ASP A 9 9.88 -3.87 -33.83
C ASP A 9 9.58 -4.48 -32.46
N VAL A 10 8.31 -4.45 -32.06
CA VAL A 10 7.79 -5.00 -30.80
C VAL A 10 7.29 -6.44 -31.03
N SER A 11 8.09 -7.28 -31.68
CA SER A 11 7.66 -8.65 -32.05
C SER A 11 8.49 -9.79 -31.46
N GLU A 12 9.53 -9.55 -30.66
CA GLU A 12 10.15 -10.60 -29.85
C GLU A 12 9.50 -10.70 -28.46
N ASN A 13 8.21 -11.01 -28.46
CA ASN A 13 7.50 -11.38 -27.25
C ASN A 13 7.81 -12.86 -26.96
N THR A 14 8.75 -13.11 -26.05
CA THR A 14 8.83 -14.38 -25.31
C THR A 14 7.41 -14.75 -24.89
N HIS A 15 6.97 -15.96 -25.25
CA HIS A 15 5.70 -16.53 -24.77
C HIS A 15 5.78 -16.67 -23.23
N ILE A 16 5.54 -15.58 -22.51
CA ILE A 16 5.27 -15.62 -21.08
C ILE A 16 3.88 -16.23 -20.94
N SER A 17 3.82 -17.50 -20.54
CA SER A 17 2.60 -18.28 -20.28
C SER A 17 1.83 -17.79 -19.03
N GLY A 18 1.72 -16.47 -18.89
CA GLY A 18 1.31 -15.75 -17.70
C GLY A 18 2.21 -14.52 -17.49
N GLY A 19 1.62 -13.33 -17.52
CA GLY A 19 2.31 -12.07 -17.30
C GLY A 19 1.38 -11.06 -16.63
N ILE A 20 1.94 -10.22 -15.76
CA ILE A 20 1.20 -9.11 -15.16
C ILE A 20 1.46 -7.87 -16.02
N GLN A 21 0.42 -7.37 -16.68
CA GLN A 21 0.47 -6.08 -17.37
C GLN A 21 -0.12 -4.99 -16.48
N ARG A 22 0.62 -3.89 -16.30
CA ARG A 22 0.09 -2.73 -15.58
C ARG A 22 -0.96 -1.99 -16.44
N GLY A 23 -1.99 -1.45 -15.81
CA GLY A 23 -2.92 -0.51 -16.44
C GLY A 23 -2.28 0.88 -16.67
N PRO A 24 -2.97 1.78 -17.41
CA PRO A 24 -2.52 3.16 -17.63
C PRO A 24 -2.34 3.93 -16.32
N ARG A 25 -1.40 4.88 -16.31
CA ARG A 25 -1.15 5.73 -15.14
C ARG A 25 -2.14 6.90 -15.15
N ARG A 26 -2.83 7.16 -14.03
CA ARG A 26 -3.66 8.37 -13.87
C ARG A 26 -2.77 9.61 -13.74
N ALA A 27 -3.22 10.75 -14.28
CA ALA A 27 -2.43 11.98 -14.35
C ALA A 27 -2.67 12.94 -13.17
N ASP A 28 -3.73 12.71 -12.39
CA ASP A 28 -4.17 13.54 -11.27
C ASP A 28 -4.50 12.67 -10.03
N HIS A 29 -4.70 13.33 -8.88
CA HIS A 29 -5.05 12.69 -7.60
C HIS A 29 -4.18 11.48 -7.22
N PHE A 30 -2.86 11.62 -7.38
CA PHE A 30 -1.89 10.56 -7.08
C PHE A 30 -1.11 10.84 -5.79
N THR A 31 -0.63 9.77 -5.17
CA THR A 31 0.34 9.82 -4.07
C THR A 31 1.71 9.44 -4.63
N VAL A 32 2.73 10.27 -4.38
CA VAL A 32 4.12 9.95 -4.71
C VAL A 32 4.73 9.22 -3.52
N LEU A 33 5.16 7.98 -3.75
CA LEU A 33 5.77 7.14 -2.73
C LEU A 33 7.19 6.76 -3.15
N SER A 34 8.09 6.66 -2.18
CA SER A 34 9.43 6.15 -2.42
C SER A 34 9.37 4.69 -2.90
N ASN A 35 10.15 4.36 -3.93
CA ASN A 35 10.30 2.98 -4.38
C ASN A 35 10.86 2.06 -3.28
N ALA A 36 11.60 2.60 -2.30
CA ALA A 36 12.07 1.81 -1.17
C ALA A 36 10.91 1.24 -0.35
N VAL A 37 9.84 2.03 -0.14
CA VAL A 37 8.62 1.57 0.55
C VAL A 37 7.87 0.55 -0.29
N LEU A 38 7.76 0.79 -1.60
CA LEU A 38 7.04 -0.12 -2.52
C LEU A 38 7.76 -1.46 -2.70
N ASN A 39 9.08 -1.47 -2.59
CA ASN A 39 9.93 -2.63 -2.81
C ASN A 39 10.45 -3.26 -1.52
N ASP A 40 9.96 -2.84 -0.34
CA ASP A 40 10.38 -3.42 0.92
C ASP A 40 9.95 -4.89 1.01
N ALA A 41 10.89 -5.79 0.72
CA ALA A 41 10.68 -7.23 0.67
C ALA A 41 10.28 -7.84 2.01
N ARG A 42 10.46 -7.10 3.12
CA ARG A 42 10.02 -7.52 4.45
C ARG A 42 8.51 -7.45 4.63
N LEU A 43 7.83 -6.64 3.81
CA LEU A 43 6.39 -6.48 3.83
C LEU A 43 5.70 -7.36 2.78
N SER A 44 4.60 -7.99 3.19
CA SER A 44 3.62 -8.62 2.32
C SER A 44 2.98 -7.59 1.38
N PHE A 45 2.55 -8.02 0.19
CA PHE A 45 1.84 -7.13 -0.73
C PHE A 45 0.58 -6.51 -0.11
N ARG A 46 -0.10 -7.23 0.78
CA ARG A 46 -1.23 -6.71 1.55
C ARG A 46 -0.81 -5.56 2.46
N ALA A 47 0.23 -5.76 3.27
CA ALA A 47 0.76 -4.71 4.14
C ALA A 47 1.21 -3.48 3.34
N ARG A 48 1.88 -3.68 2.20
CA ARG A 48 2.25 -2.56 1.31
C ARG A 48 1.02 -1.82 0.78
N GLY A 49 -0.02 -2.52 0.34
CA GLY A 49 -1.26 -1.91 -0.13
C GLY A 49 -1.93 -1.04 0.96
N ILE A 50 -1.98 -1.56 2.19
CA ILE A 50 -2.49 -0.79 3.34
C ILE A 50 -1.62 0.42 3.62
N LEU A 51 -0.29 0.26 3.67
CA LEU A 51 0.64 1.36 3.90
C LEU A 51 0.50 2.47 2.83
N MET A 52 0.38 2.10 1.55
CA MET A 52 0.15 3.06 0.47
C MET A 52 -1.13 3.87 0.68
N TRP A 53 -2.20 3.22 1.14
CA TRP A 53 -3.45 3.90 1.46
C TRP A 53 -3.31 4.82 2.67
N LEU A 54 -2.62 4.40 3.73
CA LEU A 54 -2.33 5.24 4.90
C LEU A 54 -1.53 6.49 4.51
N LEU A 55 -0.48 6.33 3.70
CA LEU A 55 0.37 7.43 3.22
C LEU A 55 -0.33 8.38 2.23
N SER A 56 -1.51 8.00 1.72
CA SER A 56 -2.35 8.89 0.91
C SER A 56 -3.17 9.87 1.76
N LYS A 57 -3.19 9.72 3.09
CA LYS A 57 -3.93 10.56 4.03
C LYS A 57 -3.07 11.73 4.54
N PRO A 58 -3.68 12.77 5.12
CA PRO A 58 -2.94 13.80 5.84
C PRO A 58 -2.01 13.21 6.91
N ALA A 59 -0.89 13.87 7.20
CA ALA A 59 0.14 13.33 8.10
C ALA A 59 -0.31 13.14 9.56
N ASP A 60 -1.34 13.87 9.98
CA ASP A 60 -1.96 13.82 11.30
C ASP A 60 -3.11 12.81 11.39
N TRP A 61 -3.39 12.09 10.29
CA TRP A 61 -4.50 11.17 10.22
C TRP A 61 -4.28 9.93 11.10
N ARG A 62 -5.30 9.59 11.90
CA ARG A 62 -5.27 8.46 12.84
C ARG A 62 -6.39 7.47 12.52
N THR A 63 -6.12 6.18 12.70
CA THR A 63 -7.12 5.12 12.55
C THR A 63 -6.82 3.92 13.41
N ARG A 64 -7.87 3.14 13.65
CA ARG A 64 -7.78 1.79 14.25
C ARG A 64 -7.89 0.73 13.16
N SER A 65 -7.39 -0.47 13.47
CA SER A 65 -7.49 -1.65 12.60
C SER A 65 -8.94 -1.96 12.20
N GLU A 66 -9.86 -1.81 13.14
CA GLU A 66 -11.29 -2.06 12.99
C GLU A 66 -11.93 -1.08 12.00
N SER A 67 -11.60 0.21 12.14
CA SER A 67 -12.07 1.26 11.24
C SER A 67 -11.48 1.10 9.84
N LEU A 68 -10.21 0.71 9.73
CA LEU A 68 -9.58 0.41 8.44
C LEU A 68 -10.22 -0.81 7.76
N ALA A 69 -10.49 -1.87 8.52
CA ALA A 69 -11.15 -3.06 8.00
C ALA A 69 -12.55 -2.75 7.46
N ALA A 70 -13.30 -1.88 8.13
CA ALA A 70 -14.62 -1.43 7.66
C ALA A 70 -14.57 -0.66 6.32
N GLN A 71 -13.42 -0.08 5.97
CA GLN A 71 -13.24 0.63 4.69
C GLN A 71 -12.96 -0.33 3.51
N SER A 72 -12.66 -1.60 3.79
CA SER A 72 -12.41 -2.62 2.77
C SER A 72 -13.50 -3.69 2.81
N PRO A 73 -14.57 -3.55 2.03
CA PRO A 73 -15.67 -4.52 2.03
C PRO A 73 -15.24 -5.93 1.56
N THR A 74 -14.09 -6.04 0.90
CA THR A 74 -13.59 -7.28 0.30
C THR A 74 -12.47 -7.95 1.10
N GLU A 75 -11.80 -7.23 2.00
CA GLU A 75 -10.70 -7.81 2.79
C GLU A 75 -11.21 -8.19 4.18
N GLY A 76 -10.88 -9.40 4.62
CA GLY A 76 -11.28 -9.88 5.94
C GLY A 76 -10.64 -9.08 7.08
N HIS A 77 -11.38 -8.92 8.17
CA HIS A 77 -10.92 -8.17 9.35
C HIS A 77 -9.57 -8.67 9.89
N ASP A 78 -9.39 -10.00 9.96
CA ASP A 78 -8.15 -10.61 10.45
C ASP A 78 -6.97 -10.39 9.51
N ALA A 79 -7.23 -10.33 8.21
CA ALA A 79 -6.20 -10.04 7.21
C ALA A 79 -5.71 -8.59 7.33
N VAL A 80 -6.62 -7.63 7.54
CA VAL A 80 -6.27 -6.22 7.84
C VAL A 80 -5.52 -6.11 9.16
N ARG A 81 -6.00 -6.78 10.22
CA ARG A 81 -5.33 -6.78 11.54
C ARG A 81 -3.91 -7.32 11.44
N THR A 82 -3.72 -8.42 10.71
CA THR A 82 -2.41 -9.05 10.50
C THR A 82 -1.45 -8.12 9.76
N ALA A 83 -1.92 -7.47 8.69
CA ALA A 83 -1.12 -6.52 7.94
C ALA A 83 -0.75 -5.26 8.76
N MET A 84 -1.67 -4.76 9.59
CA MET A 84 -1.36 -3.64 10.49
C MET A 84 -0.29 -4.02 11.52
N ARG A 85 -0.33 -5.25 12.06
CA ARG A 85 0.71 -5.74 12.97
C ARG A 85 2.06 -5.88 12.26
N GLU A 86 2.07 -6.41 11.04
CA GLU A 86 3.28 -6.52 10.22
C GLU A 86 3.93 -5.15 9.97
N LEU A 87 3.12 -4.12 9.70
CA LEU A 87 3.62 -2.74 9.55
C LEU A 87 4.20 -2.19 10.86
N GLU A 88 3.60 -2.51 12.01
CA GLU A 88 4.12 -2.16 13.33
C GLU A 88 5.49 -2.80 13.58
N GLU A 89 5.59 -4.11 13.33
CA GLU A 89 6.81 -4.92 13.50
C GLU A 89 7.98 -4.37 12.67
N HIS A 90 7.71 -3.82 11.48
CA HIS A 90 8.72 -3.23 10.60
C HIS A 90 8.92 -1.72 10.77
N GLY A 91 8.25 -1.10 11.75
CA GLY A 91 8.44 0.31 12.13
C GLY A 91 7.73 1.31 11.23
N TYR A 92 6.75 0.89 10.43
CA TYR A 92 5.96 1.77 9.57
C TYR A 92 4.79 2.43 10.26
N LEU A 93 4.37 1.91 11.41
CA LEU A 93 3.33 2.52 12.24
C LEU A 93 3.63 2.31 13.72
N VAL A 94 3.05 3.18 14.54
CA VAL A 94 3.15 3.11 16.00
C VAL A 94 1.74 2.95 16.56
N ARG A 95 1.59 2.02 17.50
CA ARG A 95 0.33 1.82 18.21
C ARG A 95 0.39 2.49 19.57
N GLU A 96 -0.27 3.64 19.68
CA GLU A 96 -0.38 4.34 20.96
C GLU A 96 -1.46 3.69 21.83
N LYS A 97 -1.09 3.29 23.05
CA LYS A 97 -2.05 2.90 24.08
C LYS A 97 -2.14 4.01 25.11
N VAL A 98 -3.34 4.50 25.38
CA VAL A 98 -3.60 5.52 26.39
C VAL A 98 -4.40 4.90 27.52
N GLN A 99 -3.93 5.12 28.73
CA GLN A 99 -4.67 4.75 29.93
C GLN A 99 -5.58 5.92 30.32
N ASP A 100 -6.87 5.66 30.51
CA ASP A 100 -7.79 6.66 31.03
C ASP A 100 -7.62 6.85 32.55
N GLU A 101 -8.26 7.88 33.10
CA GLU A 101 -8.24 8.22 34.53
C GLU A 101 -8.77 7.09 35.44
N ARG A 102 -9.45 6.09 34.86
CA ARG A 102 -10.00 4.92 35.57
C ARG A 102 -9.10 3.70 35.43
N GLY A 103 -7.90 3.86 34.88
CA GLY A 103 -6.93 2.80 34.69
C GLY A 103 -7.20 1.89 33.49
N ARG A 104 -8.19 2.20 32.63
CA ARG A 104 -8.52 1.37 31.46
C ARG A 104 -7.67 1.76 30.26
N TRP A 105 -7.12 0.76 29.58
CA TRP A 105 -6.31 0.96 28.39
C TRP A 105 -7.16 1.06 27.14
N HIS A 106 -6.95 2.12 26.38
CA HIS A 106 -7.52 2.35 25.06
C HIS A 106 -6.40 2.31 24.02
N THR A 107 -6.67 1.71 22.87
CA THR A 107 -5.79 1.85 21.71
C THR A 107 -6.30 3.03 20.89
N LEU A 108 -5.45 4.02 20.64
CA LEU A 108 -5.75 5.15 19.75
C LEU A 108 -5.81 4.71 18.28
#